data_AF-A0A1N6M8H9-F1
#
_entry.id   AF-A0A1N6M8H9-F1
#
_cell.length_a   1.000
_cell.length_b   1.000
_cell.length_c   1.000
_cell.angle_alpha   90.00
_cell.angle_beta   90.00
_cell.angle_gamma   90.00
#
_symmetry.space_group_name_H-M   'P 1'
#
loop_
_entity.id
_entity.type
_entity.pdbx_description
1 polymer ?
#
loop_
_entity_poly.entity_id
_entity_poly.type
_entity_poly.pdbx_seq_one_letter_code
_entity_poly.pdbx_strand_id
1 'polypeptide(L)'
;MFHRGKRKSANYSRLEFILHPLSQGLFWFVTFMAAAAVSLYAEKIRDFSMPWDESADGINWYSVSFLIISFIAAVISGLSALVKTKQTDYWHRSYQTSPPTTFWELYAENIQRAMALPDEMQNKMFTMEDENLLQSDFIRENLEAGEKNIRIVLDMLIGLVKAWDAANIEKKVLYRANIMKVHYFEDDEIEPDYGPETGKFYASSATRDNYTGIISLTDNKLTTTTETKNPDPDQEQDTIQFAFTIYDDSVSGSKMFLANLEGAPSCVASGEFSYVSNTKDIPEFYKNSAIPYHKGVYSALEEYYNRPENPAHSMLSIPLYEQWMEGDHEGNSWVSSRVGWVLNIYRNQSCMLYDGDKCQDYCHAASAFITILEKLLMLYNISQEDREFIGSLPQTLSDGTENID
;
A
#
# COMPACT_ATOMS: atom_id res chain seq x y z
N MET A 1 -8.28 12.75 11.33
CA MET A 1 -8.55 13.40 10.02
C MET A 1 -7.23 13.76 9.35
N PHE A 2 -6.63 12.86 8.58
CA PHE A 2 -5.37 13.14 7.88
C PHE A 2 -5.54 13.04 6.36
N HIS A 3 -5.76 14.19 5.74
CA HIS A 3 -5.61 14.38 4.30
C HIS A 3 -4.13 14.29 3.93
N ARG A 4 -3.66 13.12 3.48
CA ARG A 4 -2.40 13.02 2.75
C ARG A 4 -2.38 12.04 1.57
N GLY A 5 -3.53 11.84 0.91
CA GLY A 5 -3.58 11.32 -0.48
C GLY A 5 -3.77 12.40 -1.57
N LYS A 6 -3.96 13.69 -1.21
CA LYS A 6 -4.32 14.76 -2.17
C LYS A 6 -3.24 15.80 -2.46
N ARG A 7 -1.95 15.47 -2.40
CA ARG A 7 -0.89 16.46 -2.69
C ARG A 7 -0.43 16.56 -4.14
N LYS A 8 -0.98 15.79 -5.08
CA LYS A 8 -0.70 15.98 -6.51
C LYS A 8 -1.88 16.50 -7.36
N SER A 9 -3.15 16.36 -6.94
CA SER A 9 -4.29 16.86 -7.76
C SER A 9 -4.81 18.26 -7.39
N ALA A 10 -4.58 18.75 -6.16
CA ALA A 10 -5.19 20.00 -5.66
C ALA A 10 -4.71 21.28 -6.37
N ASN A 11 -3.54 21.24 -7.03
CA ASN A 11 -3.05 22.37 -7.82
C ASN A 11 -3.64 22.44 -9.24
N TYR A 12 -4.25 21.35 -9.73
CA TYR A 12 -4.80 21.30 -11.09
C TYR A 12 -6.23 21.85 -11.18
N SER A 13 -7.06 21.64 -10.15
CA SER A 13 -8.45 22.16 -10.15
C SER A 13 -8.54 23.69 -10.16
N ARG A 14 -7.53 24.37 -9.58
CA ARG A 14 -7.46 25.84 -9.58
C ARG A 14 -7.09 26.45 -10.93
N LEU A 15 -6.51 25.66 -11.84
CA LEU A 15 -6.08 26.10 -13.18
C LEU A 15 -6.99 25.55 -14.30
N GLU A 16 -7.97 24.70 -13.95
CA GLU A 16 -8.90 24.06 -14.88
C GLU A 16 -9.73 25.08 -15.66
N PHE A 17 -10.08 26.21 -15.03
CA PHE A 17 -10.75 27.34 -15.69
C PHE A 17 -9.91 27.94 -16.82
N ILE A 18 -8.58 27.98 -16.72
CA ILE A 18 -7.71 28.54 -17.76
C ILE A 18 -7.63 27.61 -18.98
N LEU A 19 -7.80 26.30 -18.78
CA LEU A 19 -7.77 25.28 -19.83
C LEU A 19 -9.12 25.07 -20.53
N HIS A 20 -10.22 25.58 -19.98
CA HIS A 20 -11.55 25.36 -20.53
C HIS A 20 -11.65 25.86 -21.98
N PRO A 21 -12.27 25.10 -22.93
CA PRO A 21 -12.33 25.51 -24.33
C PRO A 21 -12.94 26.91 -24.54
N LEU A 22 -13.92 27.27 -23.70
CA LEU A 22 -14.55 28.59 -23.72
C LEU A 22 -13.61 29.72 -23.25
N SER A 23 -12.79 29.50 -22.22
CA SER A 23 -11.88 30.53 -21.72
C SER A 23 -10.69 30.72 -22.66
N GLN A 24 -10.18 29.63 -23.27
CA GLN A 24 -9.21 29.71 -24.37
C GLN A 24 -9.79 30.42 -25.59
N GLY A 25 -11.04 30.12 -25.98
CA GLY A 25 -11.73 30.81 -27.06
C GLY A 25 -11.91 32.31 -26.80
N LEU A 26 -12.33 32.68 -25.58
CA LEU A 26 -12.47 34.07 -25.15
C LEU A 26 -11.12 34.80 -25.12
N PHE A 27 -10.08 34.13 -24.63
CA PHE A 27 -8.71 34.67 -24.61
C PHE A 27 -8.20 35.00 -26.02
N TRP A 28 -8.33 34.06 -26.96
CA TRP A 28 -7.93 34.29 -28.34
C TRP A 28 -8.77 35.39 -29.00
N PHE A 29 -10.08 35.41 -28.76
CA PHE A 29 -10.95 36.49 -29.24
C PHE A 29 -10.50 37.87 -28.75
N VAL A 30 -10.22 38.02 -27.44
CA VAL A 30 -9.71 39.27 -26.86
C VAL A 30 -8.34 39.63 -27.44
N THR A 31 -7.47 38.65 -27.64
CA THR A 31 -6.14 38.85 -28.24
C THR A 31 -6.24 39.33 -29.69
N PHE A 32 -7.17 38.77 -30.49
CA PHE A 32 -7.44 39.23 -31.85
C PHE A 32 -7.99 40.66 -31.88
N MET A 33 -8.91 40.99 -30.98
CA MET A 33 -9.44 42.36 -30.85
C MET A 33 -8.36 43.35 -30.43
N ALA A 34 -7.49 42.97 -29.50
CA ALA A 34 -6.35 43.78 -29.08
C ALA A 34 -5.35 43.99 -30.23
N ALA A 35 -5.03 42.95 -31.00
CA ALA A 35 -4.18 43.05 -32.17
C ALA A 35 -4.79 43.96 -33.27
N ALA A 36 -6.10 43.87 -33.48
CA ALA A 36 -6.81 44.76 -34.39
C ALA A 36 -6.79 46.22 -33.91
N ALA A 37 -6.96 46.46 -32.61
CA ALA A 37 -6.84 47.80 -32.03
C ALA A 37 -5.41 48.35 -32.15
N VAL A 38 -4.39 47.54 -31.91
CA VAL A 38 -2.98 47.92 -32.09
C VAL A 38 -2.68 48.27 -33.54
N SER A 39 -3.26 47.54 -34.49
CA SER A 39 -3.15 47.86 -35.93
C SER A 39 -3.79 49.22 -36.26
N LEU A 40 -4.97 49.51 -35.70
CA LEU A 40 -5.69 50.78 -35.91
C LEU A 40 -5.01 51.99 -35.25
N TYR A 41 -4.34 51.79 -34.11
CA TYR A 41 -3.72 52.85 -33.32
C TYR A 41 -2.18 52.82 -33.34
N ALA A 42 -1.59 52.12 -34.32
CA ALA A 42 -0.15 51.88 -34.40
C ALA A 42 0.68 53.17 -34.38
N GLU A 43 0.24 54.22 -35.07
CA GLU A 43 0.93 55.52 -35.09
C GLU A 43 0.99 56.15 -33.69
N LYS A 44 -0.13 56.13 -32.95
CA LYS A 44 -0.22 56.68 -31.59
C LYS A 44 0.54 55.86 -30.54
N ILE A 45 0.70 54.56 -30.77
CA ILE A 45 1.47 53.68 -29.89
C ILE A 45 2.97 53.87 -30.10
N ARG A 46 3.38 54.20 -31.35
CA ARG A 46 4.79 54.39 -31.74
C ARG A 46 5.40 55.68 -31.19
N ASP A 47 4.58 56.70 -30.94
CA ASP A 47 5.00 57.99 -30.33
C ASP A 47 5.25 57.87 -28.81
N PHE A 48 5.83 56.76 -28.37
CA PHE A 48 6.16 56.52 -26.97
C PHE A 48 7.46 57.27 -26.60
N SER A 49 7.35 58.30 -25.76
CA SER A 49 8.45 58.85 -24.99
C SER A 49 8.50 58.17 -23.61
N MET A 50 9.71 57.87 -23.12
CA MET A 50 9.86 57.29 -21.78
C MET A 50 9.40 58.31 -20.72
N PRO A 51 8.80 57.87 -19.60
CA PRO A 51 8.24 58.78 -18.57
C PRO A 51 9.30 59.61 -17.82
N TRP A 52 10.59 59.39 -18.06
CA TRP A 52 11.73 60.15 -17.54
C TRP A 52 12.36 61.09 -18.58
N ASP A 53 11.73 61.26 -19.74
CA ASP A 53 12.15 62.19 -20.78
C ASP A 53 11.52 63.58 -20.53
N GLU A 54 12.34 64.61 -20.35
CA GLU A 54 11.90 65.96 -19.95
C GLU A 54 11.02 66.66 -21.02
N SER A 55 10.95 66.12 -22.23
CA SER A 55 10.13 66.62 -23.35
C SER A 55 8.80 65.87 -23.57
N ALA A 56 8.38 64.99 -22.65
CA ALA A 56 7.15 64.21 -22.83
C ALA A 56 5.88 65.00 -22.43
N ASP A 57 4.97 65.20 -23.39
CA ASP A 57 3.59 65.67 -23.17
C ASP A 57 2.73 64.58 -22.49
N GLY A 58 3.07 64.25 -21.23
CA GLY A 58 2.29 63.34 -20.38
C GLY A 58 2.38 61.84 -20.73
N ILE A 59 1.67 61.02 -19.95
CA ILE A 59 1.67 59.56 -20.08
C ILE A 59 0.81 59.15 -21.29
N ASN A 60 1.43 58.51 -22.28
CA ASN A 60 0.71 57.92 -23.42
C ASN A 60 -0.05 56.66 -22.97
N TRP A 61 -1.33 56.84 -22.62
CA TRP A 61 -2.18 55.75 -22.14
C TRP A 61 -2.37 54.60 -23.14
N TYR A 62 -2.22 54.85 -24.45
CA TYR A 62 -2.32 53.79 -25.46
C TYR A 62 -1.14 52.82 -25.37
N SER A 63 0.07 53.33 -25.20
CA SER A 63 1.29 52.51 -25.06
C SER A 63 1.33 51.77 -23.72
N VAL A 64 0.91 52.41 -22.62
CA VAL A 64 0.82 51.76 -21.31
C VAL A 64 -0.23 50.65 -21.30
N SER A 65 -1.40 50.90 -21.89
CA SER A 65 -2.46 49.89 -22.01
C SER A 65 -2.01 48.71 -22.86
N PHE A 66 -1.30 48.97 -23.96
CA PHE A 66 -0.73 47.92 -24.80
C PHE A 66 0.26 47.05 -24.01
N LEU A 67 1.22 47.65 -23.30
CA LEU A 67 2.19 46.91 -22.48
C LEU A 67 1.51 46.02 -21.43
N ILE A 68 0.50 46.54 -20.74
CA ILE A 68 -0.24 45.78 -19.72
C ILE A 68 -1.00 44.60 -20.37
N ILE A 69 -1.72 44.86 -21.47
CA ILE A 69 -2.48 43.81 -22.18
C ILE A 69 -1.55 42.75 -22.75
N SER A 70 -0.44 43.14 -23.37
CA SER A 70 0.59 42.22 -23.89
C SER A 70 1.25 41.41 -22.78
N PHE A 71 1.53 42.01 -21.63
CA PHE A 71 2.07 41.32 -20.47
C PHE A 71 1.09 40.28 -19.91
N ILE A 72 -0.18 40.65 -19.73
CA ILE A 72 -1.24 39.73 -19.29
C ILE A 72 -1.40 38.58 -20.30
N ALA A 73 -1.39 38.87 -21.60
CA ALA A 73 -1.49 37.87 -22.65
C ALA A 73 -0.30 36.90 -22.65
N ALA A 74 0.93 37.41 -22.43
CA ALA A 74 2.12 36.59 -22.30
C ALA A 74 2.07 35.67 -21.07
N VAL A 75 1.60 36.17 -19.92
CA VAL A 75 1.44 35.38 -18.69
C VAL A 75 0.40 34.27 -18.87
N ILE A 76 -0.79 34.59 -19.43
CA ILE A 76 -1.84 33.59 -19.68
C ILE A 76 -1.37 32.53 -20.69
N SER A 77 -0.66 32.93 -21.74
CA SER A 77 -0.11 32.01 -22.74
C SER A 77 0.97 31.11 -22.15
N GLY A 78 1.87 31.66 -21.34
CA GLY A 78 2.91 30.90 -20.63
C GLY A 78 2.33 29.90 -19.63
N LEU A 79 1.30 30.30 -18.87
CA LEU A 79 0.57 29.39 -17.99
C LEU A 79 -0.16 28.29 -18.77
N SER A 80 -0.84 28.62 -19.86
CA SER A 80 -1.51 27.63 -20.72
C SER A 80 -0.53 26.62 -21.31
N ALA A 81 0.63 27.09 -21.80
CA ALA A 81 1.69 26.21 -22.31
C ALA A 81 2.25 25.30 -21.21
N LEU A 82 2.59 25.84 -20.03
CA LEU A 82 3.11 25.07 -18.90
C LEU A 82 2.13 23.99 -18.44
N VAL A 83 0.85 24.33 -18.37
CA VAL A 83 -0.20 23.39 -17.98
C VAL A 83 -0.40 22.33 -19.06
N LYS A 84 -0.41 22.69 -20.35
CA LYS A 84 -0.46 21.72 -21.46
C LYS A 84 0.71 20.76 -21.44
N THR A 85 1.94 21.24 -21.25
CA THR A 85 3.14 20.39 -21.14
C THR A 85 3.00 19.41 -19.98
N LYS A 86 2.56 19.86 -18.80
CA LYS A 86 2.32 18.97 -17.66
C LYS A 86 1.20 17.96 -17.91
N GLN A 87 0.15 18.36 -18.63
CA GLN A 87 -0.95 17.46 -18.99
C GLN A 87 -0.51 16.42 -20.03
N THR A 88 0.29 16.80 -21.03
CA THR A 88 0.86 15.86 -21.98
C THR A 88 1.84 14.91 -21.30
N ASP A 89 2.66 15.39 -20.37
CA ASP A 89 3.55 14.52 -19.58
C ASP A 89 2.74 13.54 -18.72
N TYR A 90 1.63 13.99 -18.12
CA TYR A 90 0.69 13.12 -17.40
C TYR A 90 0.08 12.06 -18.31
N TRP A 91 -0.43 12.44 -19.49
CA TRP A 91 -1.00 11.49 -20.44
C TRP A 91 0.04 10.53 -20.98
N HIS A 92 1.24 11.00 -21.34
CA HIS A 92 2.33 10.14 -21.80
C HIS A 92 2.74 9.14 -20.72
N ARG A 93 2.85 9.59 -19.46
CA ARG A 93 3.04 8.68 -18.33
C ARG A 93 1.87 7.71 -18.21
N SER A 94 0.62 8.17 -18.23
CA SER A 94 -0.58 7.32 -18.11
C SER A 94 -0.68 6.26 -19.22
N TYR A 95 -0.36 6.61 -20.47
CA TYR A 95 -0.37 5.69 -21.62
C TYR A 95 0.79 4.70 -21.58
N GLN A 96 1.97 5.13 -21.12
CA GLN A 96 3.11 4.23 -20.92
C GLN A 96 2.95 3.30 -19.71
N THR A 97 1.89 3.47 -18.92
CA THR A 97 1.78 2.84 -17.60
C THR A 97 0.42 2.17 -17.33
N SER A 98 -0.39 1.97 -18.36
CA SER A 98 -1.49 1.00 -18.28
C SER A 98 -0.91 -0.42 -18.14
N PRO A 99 -1.60 -1.37 -17.47
CA PRO A 99 -1.12 -2.74 -17.38
C PRO A 99 -0.84 -3.31 -18.78
N PRO A 100 0.31 -3.95 -18.99
CA PRO A 100 0.66 -4.52 -20.30
C PRO A 100 -0.30 -5.66 -20.66
N THR A 101 -0.35 -6.04 -21.94
CA THR A 101 -1.22 -7.15 -22.39
C THR A 101 -0.91 -8.46 -21.68
N THR A 102 0.36 -8.72 -21.43
CA THR A 102 0.85 -9.88 -20.67
C THR A 102 0.32 -9.94 -19.25
N PHE A 103 0.08 -8.80 -18.60
CA PHE A 103 -0.57 -8.75 -17.30
C PHE A 103 -2.02 -9.29 -17.40
N TRP A 104 -2.78 -8.84 -18.40
CA TRP A 104 -4.18 -9.24 -18.57
C TRP A 104 -4.33 -10.69 -19.00
N GLU A 105 -3.41 -11.20 -19.81
CA GLU A 105 -3.35 -12.63 -20.16
C GLU A 105 -3.15 -13.48 -18.90
N LEU A 106 -2.13 -13.16 -18.09
CA LEU A 106 -1.90 -13.86 -16.82
C LEU A 106 -3.06 -13.71 -15.83
N TYR A 107 -3.68 -12.53 -15.77
CA TYR A 107 -4.86 -12.30 -14.95
C TYR A 107 -5.99 -13.24 -15.37
N ALA A 108 -6.32 -13.27 -16.66
CA ALA A 108 -7.42 -14.08 -17.19
C ALA A 108 -7.19 -15.59 -17.01
N GLU A 109 -5.95 -16.05 -17.19
CA GLU A 109 -5.57 -17.45 -17.00
C GLU A 109 -5.72 -17.91 -15.54
N ASN A 110 -5.40 -17.04 -14.57
CA ASN A 110 -5.29 -17.44 -13.18
C ASN A 110 -6.52 -17.13 -12.33
N ILE A 111 -7.35 -16.14 -12.71
CA ILE A 111 -8.44 -15.68 -11.84
C ILE A 111 -9.49 -16.75 -11.58
N GLN A 112 -9.85 -17.56 -12.58
CA GLN A 112 -10.81 -18.65 -12.41
C GLN A 112 -10.30 -19.72 -11.44
N ARG A 113 -9.00 -20.04 -11.54
CA ARG A 113 -8.35 -20.98 -10.63
C ARG A 113 -8.33 -20.43 -9.21
N ALA A 114 -7.97 -19.16 -9.03
CA ALA A 114 -7.96 -18.52 -7.71
C ALA A 114 -9.35 -18.50 -7.08
N MET A 115 -10.40 -18.23 -7.85
CA MET A 115 -11.79 -18.20 -7.37
C MET A 115 -12.29 -19.55 -6.84
N ALA A 116 -11.75 -20.68 -7.32
CA ALA A 116 -12.15 -22.01 -6.87
C ALA A 116 -11.52 -22.42 -5.52
N LEU A 117 -10.38 -21.82 -5.13
CA LEU A 117 -9.62 -22.25 -3.94
C LEU A 117 -10.37 -22.07 -2.61
N PRO A 118 -11.09 -20.94 -2.36
CA PRO A 118 -11.89 -20.79 -1.15
C PRO A 118 -12.98 -21.86 -1.04
N ASP A 119 -13.68 -22.15 -2.14
CA ASP A 119 -14.76 -23.15 -2.16
C ASP A 119 -14.21 -24.56 -1.90
N GLU A 120 -13.05 -24.90 -2.47
CA GLU A 120 -12.34 -26.16 -2.19
C GLU A 120 -11.98 -26.30 -0.70
N MET A 121 -11.50 -25.22 -0.07
CA MET A 121 -11.14 -25.21 1.34
C MET A 121 -12.38 -25.31 2.24
N GLN A 122 -13.43 -24.54 1.93
CA GLN A 122 -14.67 -24.54 2.68
C GLN A 122 -15.38 -25.89 2.62
N ASN A 123 -15.43 -26.54 1.45
CA ASN A 123 -16.03 -27.87 1.32
C ASN A 123 -15.32 -28.92 2.19
N LYS A 124 -13.99 -28.84 2.32
CA LYS A 124 -13.21 -29.72 3.20
C LYS A 124 -13.50 -29.48 4.69
N MET A 125 -13.76 -28.23 5.09
CA MET A 125 -14.17 -27.91 6.46
C MET A 125 -15.56 -28.46 6.78
N PHE A 126 -16.53 -28.36 5.87
CA PHE A 126 -17.88 -28.89 6.15
C PHE A 126 -17.91 -30.42 6.27
N THR A 127 -17.08 -31.14 5.51
CA THR A 127 -16.94 -32.60 5.68
C THR A 127 -16.33 -33.00 7.03
N MET A 128 -15.77 -32.04 7.78
CA MET A 128 -15.12 -32.22 9.08
C MET A 128 -16.15 -32.33 10.23
N GLU A 129 -17.35 -31.77 10.08
CA GLU A 129 -18.42 -31.84 11.10
C GLU A 129 -19.09 -33.23 11.16
N ASP A 130 -19.04 -34.01 10.08
CA ASP A 130 -19.80 -35.26 9.93
C ASP A 130 -19.03 -36.54 10.31
N GLU A 131 -17.69 -36.54 10.31
CA GLU A 131 -16.89 -37.75 10.59
C GLU A 131 -16.15 -37.68 11.93
N ASN A 132 -16.68 -38.44 12.89
CA ASN A 132 -16.11 -38.61 14.22
C ASN A 132 -14.93 -39.60 14.18
N LEU A 133 -13.75 -39.23 13.66
CA LEU A 133 -12.53 -40.08 13.71
C LEU A 133 -11.20 -39.27 13.57
N LEU A 134 -10.38 -39.32 14.61
CA LEU A 134 -8.92 -39.02 14.63
C LEU A 134 -8.53 -37.61 14.14
N GLN A 135 -8.95 -36.60 14.91
CA GLN A 135 -8.88 -35.16 14.62
C GLN A 135 -7.51 -34.56 14.22
N SER A 136 -6.36 -35.11 14.61
CA SER A 136 -5.08 -34.38 14.50
C SER A 136 -4.43 -34.42 13.10
N ASP A 137 -4.41 -35.57 12.44
CA ASP A 137 -3.77 -35.72 11.11
C ASP A 137 -4.61 -35.05 10.00
N PHE A 138 -5.93 -35.10 10.10
CA PHE A 138 -6.85 -34.45 9.15
C PHE A 138 -6.84 -32.92 9.29
N ILE A 139 -6.84 -32.37 10.52
CA ILE A 139 -6.65 -30.93 10.75
C ILE A 139 -5.32 -30.47 10.16
N ARG A 140 -4.23 -31.23 10.37
CA ARG A 140 -2.92 -30.90 9.79
C ARG A 140 -2.97 -30.88 8.27
N GLU A 141 -3.57 -31.88 7.63
CA GLU A 141 -3.68 -31.93 6.17
C GLU A 141 -4.50 -30.76 5.60
N ASN A 142 -5.59 -30.37 6.27
CA ASN A 142 -6.39 -29.21 5.90
C ASN A 142 -5.62 -27.89 6.05
N LEU A 143 -4.84 -27.74 7.12
CA LEU A 143 -3.97 -26.58 7.31
C LEU A 143 -2.89 -26.52 6.22
N GLU A 144 -2.20 -27.62 5.93
CA GLU A 144 -1.20 -27.69 4.85
C GLU A 144 -1.81 -27.36 3.48
N ALA A 145 -3.04 -27.82 3.22
CA ALA A 145 -3.78 -27.47 2.01
C ALA A 145 -4.14 -25.98 1.96
N GLY A 146 -4.57 -25.40 3.08
CA GLY A 146 -4.85 -23.96 3.22
C GLY A 146 -3.61 -23.11 2.97
N GLU A 147 -2.49 -23.46 3.60
CA GLU A 147 -1.19 -22.80 3.41
C GLU A 147 -0.77 -22.86 1.93
N LYS A 148 -0.93 -24.01 1.27
CA LYS A 148 -0.65 -24.17 -0.17
C LYS A 148 -1.56 -23.30 -1.04
N ASN A 149 -2.85 -23.24 -0.75
CA ASN A 149 -3.81 -22.43 -1.50
C ASN A 149 -3.50 -20.94 -1.37
N ILE A 150 -3.13 -20.48 -0.17
CA ILE A 150 -2.65 -19.11 0.04
C ILE A 150 -1.40 -18.85 -0.80
N ARG A 151 -0.39 -19.73 -0.75
CA ARG A 151 0.85 -19.57 -1.54
C ARG A 151 0.60 -19.55 -3.06
N ILE A 152 -0.38 -20.30 -3.56
CA ILE A 152 -0.78 -20.24 -4.98
C ILE A 152 -1.25 -18.82 -5.35
N VAL A 153 -2.09 -18.20 -4.53
CA VAL A 153 -2.58 -16.82 -4.80
C VAL A 153 -1.45 -15.80 -4.67
N LEU A 154 -0.55 -15.97 -3.70
CA LEU A 154 0.65 -15.13 -3.56
C LEU A 154 1.54 -15.21 -4.81
N ASP A 155 1.76 -16.41 -5.34
CA ASP A 155 2.57 -16.61 -6.56
C ASP A 155 1.92 -15.96 -7.78
N MET A 156 0.59 -16.06 -7.91
CA MET A 156 -0.18 -15.36 -8.95
C MET A 156 -0.01 -13.84 -8.84
N LEU A 157 -0.12 -13.28 -7.62
CA LEU A 157 0.06 -11.84 -7.37
C LEU A 157 1.46 -11.36 -7.73
N ILE A 158 2.50 -12.13 -7.37
CA ILE A 158 3.88 -11.85 -7.80
C ILE A 158 4.00 -11.90 -9.33
N GLY A 159 3.42 -12.92 -9.97
CA GLY A 159 3.40 -13.06 -11.43
C GLY A 159 2.81 -11.82 -12.11
N LEU A 160 1.72 -11.30 -11.56
CA LEU A 160 1.10 -10.05 -12.02
C LEU A 160 2.02 -8.83 -11.84
N VAL A 161 2.65 -8.65 -10.68
CA VAL A 161 3.63 -7.55 -10.48
C VAL A 161 4.77 -7.66 -11.49
N LYS A 162 5.35 -8.85 -11.62
CA LYS A 162 6.47 -9.11 -12.52
C LYS A 162 6.11 -8.83 -13.98
N ALA A 163 4.90 -9.18 -14.40
CA ALA A 163 4.41 -8.88 -15.75
C ALA A 163 4.28 -7.37 -15.98
N TRP A 164 3.81 -6.63 -14.97
CA TRP A 164 3.72 -5.17 -15.04
C TRP A 164 5.11 -4.52 -15.10
N ASP A 165 6.05 -5.04 -14.31
CA ASP A 165 7.41 -4.53 -14.20
C ASP A 165 8.35 -5.04 -15.31
N ALA A 166 7.88 -5.78 -16.31
CA ALA A 166 8.74 -6.44 -17.30
C ALA A 166 9.77 -5.53 -17.98
N ALA A 167 9.43 -4.25 -18.22
CA ALA A 167 10.34 -3.26 -18.81
C ALA A 167 11.29 -2.58 -17.79
N ASN A 168 11.07 -2.80 -16.50
CA ASN A 168 11.75 -2.21 -15.34
C ASN A 168 12.58 -3.26 -14.55
N ILE A 169 12.88 -4.41 -15.17
CA ILE A 169 13.55 -5.56 -14.54
C ILE A 169 14.95 -5.76 -15.12
N GLU A 170 15.94 -5.92 -14.23
CA GLU A 170 17.28 -6.38 -14.59
C GLU A 170 17.33 -7.90 -14.83
N LYS A 171 18.44 -8.43 -15.39
CA LYS A 171 18.53 -9.84 -15.83
C LYS A 171 18.37 -10.91 -14.73
N LYS A 172 18.31 -10.55 -13.44
CA LYS A 172 18.21 -11.49 -12.30
C LYS A 172 17.44 -10.90 -11.11
N VAL A 173 16.17 -10.55 -11.32
CA VAL A 173 15.30 -10.07 -10.23
C VAL A 173 14.52 -11.23 -9.63
N LEU A 174 14.63 -11.38 -8.30
CA LEU A 174 13.85 -12.31 -7.50
C LEU A 174 12.73 -11.55 -6.83
N TYR A 175 11.50 -11.98 -7.08
CA TYR A 175 10.31 -11.52 -6.37
C TYR A 175 9.92 -12.52 -5.30
N ARG A 176 9.46 -11.98 -4.17
CA ARG A 176 8.98 -12.71 -3.00
C ARG A 176 7.69 -12.08 -2.50
N ALA A 177 6.86 -12.88 -1.85
CA ALA A 177 5.71 -12.38 -1.11
C ALA A 177 5.54 -13.13 0.21
N ASN A 178 5.01 -12.43 1.21
CA ASN A 178 4.64 -13.02 2.48
C ASN A 178 3.33 -12.43 3.00
N ILE A 179 2.69 -13.17 3.91
CA ILE A 179 1.62 -12.67 4.76
C ILE A 179 2.19 -12.45 6.16
N MET A 180 2.01 -11.24 6.69
CA MET A 180 2.23 -10.98 8.11
C MET A 180 0.88 -10.91 8.83
N LYS A 181 0.78 -11.54 10.00
CA LYS A 181 -0.42 -11.51 10.86
C LYS A 181 -0.37 -10.28 11.75
N VAL A 182 -1.51 -9.60 11.89
CA VAL A 182 -1.68 -8.46 12.79
C VAL A 182 -2.29 -8.97 14.09
N HIS A 183 -1.69 -8.59 15.22
CA HIS A 183 -2.22 -8.86 16.55
C HIS A 183 -2.45 -7.55 17.27
N TYR A 184 -3.70 -7.29 17.64
CA TYR A 184 -4.09 -6.10 18.41
C TYR A 184 -4.04 -6.41 19.90
N PHE A 185 -3.43 -5.52 20.67
CA PHE A 185 -3.29 -5.73 22.12
C PHE A 185 -4.59 -5.60 22.91
N GLU A 186 -5.63 -5.03 22.30
CA GLU A 186 -6.95 -4.91 22.90
C GLU A 186 -7.70 -6.25 22.97
N ASP A 187 -7.37 -7.20 22.09
CA ASP A 187 -8.06 -8.49 21.99
C ASP A 187 -7.52 -9.52 23.00
N ASP A 188 -6.23 -9.44 23.31
CA ASP A 188 -5.56 -10.43 24.14
C ASP A 188 -5.58 -10.00 25.61
N GLU A 189 -5.83 -10.91 26.56
CA GLU A 189 -5.65 -10.63 27.99
C GLU A 189 -4.19 -10.80 28.44
N ILE A 190 -3.37 -11.53 27.67
CA ILE A 190 -1.99 -11.91 28.00
C ILE A 190 -1.03 -11.22 27.03
N GLU A 191 -0.02 -10.50 27.53
CA GLU A 191 1.06 -9.98 26.68
C GLU A 191 1.78 -11.17 26.03
N PRO A 192 1.81 -11.27 24.68
CA PRO A 192 2.50 -12.37 24.03
C PRO A 192 4.00 -12.34 24.39
N ASP A 193 4.60 -13.52 24.57
CA ASP A 193 6.01 -13.63 24.92
C ASP A 193 6.87 -13.30 23.68
N TYR A 194 7.41 -12.08 23.65
CA TYR A 194 8.21 -11.56 22.53
C TYR A 194 9.72 -11.86 22.68
N GLY A 195 10.06 -12.96 23.35
CA GLY A 195 11.43 -13.40 23.56
C GLY A 195 12.22 -13.64 22.25
N PRO A 196 13.55 -13.75 22.32
CA PRO A 196 14.44 -13.99 21.17
C PRO A 196 14.11 -15.27 20.38
N GLU A 197 13.31 -16.17 20.95
CA GLU A 197 12.81 -17.39 20.31
C GLU A 197 11.73 -17.11 19.25
N THR A 198 11.11 -15.93 19.25
CA THR A 198 10.02 -15.54 18.35
C THR A 198 10.45 -14.76 17.09
N GLY A 199 11.76 -14.51 16.94
CA GLY A 199 12.36 -13.78 15.81
C GLY A 199 12.90 -12.41 16.16
N LYS A 200 13.29 -11.63 15.14
CA LYS A 200 13.79 -10.27 15.35
C LYS A 200 12.62 -9.32 15.61
N PHE A 201 12.59 -8.72 16.80
CA PHE A 201 11.58 -7.75 17.20
C PHE A 201 12.14 -6.31 17.13
N TYR A 202 11.48 -5.44 16.37
CA TYR A 202 11.88 -4.04 16.20
C TYR A 202 10.88 -3.08 16.84
N ALA A 203 10.95 -2.95 18.15
CA ALA A 203 10.27 -1.89 18.89
C ALA A 203 11.11 -1.44 20.09
N SER A 204 10.79 -0.28 20.65
CA SER A 204 11.56 0.25 21.78
C SER A 204 11.18 -0.35 23.13
N SER A 205 9.95 -0.84 23.26
CA SER A 205 9.45 -1.65 24.38
C SER A 205 8.25 -2.45 23.91
N ALA A 206 8.16 -3.73 24.27
CA ALA A 206 6.98 -4.54 23.94
C ALA A 206 5.88 -4.35 24.99
N THR A 207 5.32 -3.14 25.09
CA THR A 207 4.35 -2.79 26.14
C THR A 207 3.06 -2.28 25.52
N ARG A 208 1.92 -2.81 25.96
CA ARG A 208 0.58 -2.41 25.51
C ARG A 208 0.28 -0.92 25.67
N ASP A 209 0.94 -0.28 26.63
CA ASP A 209 0.80 1.15 26.89
C ASP A 209 1.33 2.06 25.78
N ASN A 210 2.23 1.55 24.93
CA ASN A 210 2.98 2.36 23.98
C ASN A 210 2.60 2.07 22.51
N TYR A 211 1.96 0.95 22.21
CA TYR A 211 1.63 0.53 20.85
C TYR A 211 0.22 -0.04 20.78
N THR A 212 -0.42 0.01 19.61
CA THR A 212 -1.75 -0.60 19.39
C THR A 212 -1.67 -2.11 19.23
N GLY A 213 -0.55 -2.59 18.68
CA GLY A 213 -0.34 -4.01 18.44
C GLY A 213 0.99 -4.30 17.76
N ILE A 214 1.12 -5.53 17.30
CA ILE A 214 2.28 -6.01 16.54
C ILE A 214 1.87 -6.64 15.21
N ILE A 215 2.80 -6.67 14.28
CA ILE A 215 2.68 -7.35 13.00
C ILE A 215 3.83 -8.34 12.92
N SER A 216 3.51 -9.61 12.70
CA SER A 216 4.48 -10.70 12.80
C SER A 216 4.49 -11.57 11.55
N LEU A 217 5.69 -11.96 11.15
CA LEU A 217 5.94 -13.12 10.31
C LEU A 217 6.53 -14.20 11.20
N THR A 218 5.68 -15.13 11.64
CA THR A 218 6.02 -16.14 12.66
C THR A 218 6.68 -17.39 12.09
N ASP A 219 6.41 -17.69 10.83
CA ASP A 219 7.01 -18.80 10.09
C ASP A 219 7.10 -18.46 8.60
N ASN A 220 7.66 -19.37 7.81
CA ASN A 220 7.76 -19.21 6.36
C ASN A 220 6.60 -19.85 5.58
N LYS A 221 5.60 -20.43 6.25
CA LYS A 221 4.58 -21.24 5.56
C LYS A 221 3.69 -20.42 4.65
N LEU A 222 3.42 -19.16 5.01
CA LEU A 222 2.65 -18.22 4.17
C LEU A 222 3.57 -17.29 3.37
N THR A 223 4.67 -17.83 2.87
CA THR A 223 5.63 -17.12 2.01
C THR A 223 5.80 -17.84 0.68
N THR A 224 6.22 -17.12 -0.35
CA THR A 224 6.56 -17.70 -1.66
C THR A 224 7.61 -16.88 -2.37
N THR A 225 8.33 -17.49 -3.30
CA THR A 225 9.41 -16.88 -4.08
C THR A 225 9.42 -17.37 -5.52
N THR A 226 9.83 -16.50 -6.43
CA THR A 226 10.06 -16.86 -7.85
C THR A 226 11.28 -17.75 -8.09
N GLU A 227 12.07 -18.03 -7.06
CA GLU A 227 13.24 -18.91 -7.14
C GLU A 227 12.87 -20.41 -7.14
N THR A 228 11.80 -20.77 -6.43
CA THR A 228 11.29 -22.14 -6.38
C THR A 228 10.40 -22.43 -7.57
N LYS A 229 10.34 -23.69 -8.00
CA LYS A 229 9.58 -24.09 -9.21
C LYS A 229 8.08 -24.22 -9.00
N ASN A 230 7.57 -23.83 -7.84
CA ASN A 230 6.20 -23.96 -7.36
C ASN A 230 5.98 -22.99 -6.18
N PRO A 231 4.71 -22.81 -5.72
CA PRO A 231 4.37 -22.07 -4.50
C PRO A 231 4.83 -22.82 -3.23
N ASP A 232 6.11 -23.13 -3.17
CA ASP A 232 6.79 -23.70 -2.02
C ASP A 232 7.18 -22.57 -1.04
N PRO A 233 7.19 -22.82 0.28
CA PRO A 233 7.63 -21.83 1.26
C PRO A 233 9.05 -21.31 1.00
N ASP A 234 9.25 -20.00 1.12
CA ASP A 234 10.57 -19.38 1.03
C ASP A 234 11.41 -19.74 2.26
N GLN A 235 12.42 -20.59 2.07
CA GLN A 235 13.28 -21.07 3.14
C GLN A 235 14.28 -20.02 3.65
N GLU A 236 14.48 -18.93 2.90
CA GLU A 236 15.41 -17.87 3.27
C GLU A 236 14.75 -16.79 4.15
N GLN A 237 13.44 -16.90 4.38
CA GLN A 237 12.69 -15.89 5.09
C GLN A 237 12.71 -16.14 6.60
N ASP A 238 13.39 -15.23 7.32
CA ASP A 238 13.46 -15.22 8.79
C ASP A 238 12.16 -14.68 9.43
N THR A 239 11.91 -15.09 10.67
CA THR A 239 10.84 -14.55 11.50
C THR A 239 11.14 -13.11 11.92
N ILE A 240 10.14 -12.23 11.77
CA ILE A 240 10.30 -10.80 12.01
C ILE A 240 9.02 -10.19 12.56
N GLN A 241 9.19 -9.23 13.46
CA GLN A 241 8.08 -8.57 14.14
C GLN A 241 8.30 -7.06 14.23
N PHE A 242 7.22 -6.32 14.02
CA PHE A 242 7.20 -4.86 14.10
C PHE A 242 6.02 -4.41 14.95
N ALA A 243 6.23 -3.39 15.78
CA ALA A 243 5.12 -2.73 16.46
C ALA A 243 4.45 -1.70 15.54
N PHE A 244 3.15 -1.48 15.75
CA PHE A 244 2.41 -0.42 15.09
C PHE A 244 1.52 0.35 16.07
N THR A 245 1.09 1.53 15.65
CA THR A 245 0.24 2.43 16.43
C THR A 245 -0.79 3.08 15.53
N ILE A 246 -2.06 2.89 15.85
CA ILE A 246 -3.17 3.62 15.25
C ILE A 246 -3.39 4.86 16.10
N TYR A 247 -3.11 6.03 15.53
CA TYR A 247 -3.25 7.27 16.27
C TYR A 247 -4.70 7.75 16.24
N ASP A 248 -5.34 7.77 17.41
CA ASP A 248 -6.63 8.41 17.59
C ASP A 248 -6.47 9.78 18.28
N ASP A 249 -6.65 10.85 17.50
CA ASP A 249 -6.59 12.24 17.96
C ASP A 249 -7.62 12.53 19.09
N SER A 250 -8.65 11.69 19.25
CA SER A 250 -9.70 11.87 20.26
C SER A 250 -9.28 11.43 21.67
N VAL A 251 -8.22 10.61 21.78
CA VAL A 251 -7.69 10.13 23.06
C VAL A 251 -6.62 11.09 23.56
N SER A 252 -7.07 12.18 24.19
CA SER A 252 -6.18 13.17 24.81
C SER A 252 -5.34 12.51 25.92
N GLY A 253 -4.02 12.42 25.72
CA GLY A 253 -3.07 11.89 26.70
C GLY A 253 -2.43 10.53 26.36
N SER A 254 -2.55 10.03 25.13
CA SER A 254 -1.91 8.77 24.73
C SER A 254 -0.38 8.86 24.90
N LYS A 255 0.20 7.89 25.64
CA LYS A 255 1.66 7.69 25.75
C LYS A 255 2.22 6.94 24.54
N MET A 256 1.42 6.78 23.49
CA MET A 256 1.74 5.93 22.36
C MET A 256 2.93 6.45 21.58
N PHE A 257 3.75 5.51 21.13
CA PHE A 257 4.97 5.79 20.40
C PHE A 257 4.64 5.87 18.92
N LEU A 258 4.92 7.02 18.32
CA LEU A 258 4.78 7.21 16.89
C LEU A 258 6.01 6.67 16.19
N ALA A 259 5.97 5.42 15.75
CA ALA A 259 7.11 4.75 15.13
C ALA A 259 6.72 3.77 14.02
N ASN A 260 5.60 4.01 13.33
CA ASN A 260 5.13 3.17 12.23
C ASN A 260 6.12 3.22 11.06
N LEU A 261 6.97 2.20 10.92
CA LEU A 261 7.88 2.06 9.80
C LEU A 261 7.13 1.99 8.47
N GLU A 262 7.75 2.51 7.41
CA GLU A 262 7.24 2.33 6.05
C GLU A 262 7.19 0.83 5.68
N GLY A 263 6.23 0.45 4.85
CA GLY A 263 5.83 -0.96 4.66
C GLY A 263 4.72 -1.36 5.63
N ALA A 264 4.79 -2.58 6.17
CA ALA A 264 3.68 -3.21 6.90
C ALA A 264 3.13 -2.40 8.09
N PRO A 265 3.95 -1.79 8.99
CA PRO A 265 3.42 -1.02 10.11
C PRO A 265 2.60 0.20 9.69
N SER A 266 3.11 1.00 8.76
CA SER A 266 2.37 2.14 8.20
C SER A 266 1.12 1.70 7.43
N CYS A 267 1.16 0.54 6.77
CA CYS A 267 0.04 -0.06 6.05
C CYS A 267 -1.13 -0.38 7.00
N VAL A 268 -0.86 -1.03 8.13
CA VAL A 268 -1.89 -1.33 9.15
C VAL A 268 -2.41 -0.05 9.78
N ALA A 269 -1.51 0.86 10.16
CA ALA A 269 -1.89 2.09 10.84
C ALA A 269 -2.75 3.04 9.99
N SER A 270 -2.61 3.00 8.67
CA SER A 270 -3.37 3.84 7.74
C SER A 270 -4.58 3.15 7.11
N GLY A 271 -4.58 1.82 7.02
CA GLY A 271 -5.55 1.06 6.23
C GLY A 271 -5.36 1.23 4.71
N GLU A 272 -4.31 1.90 4.27
CA GLU A 272 -3.94 2.06 2.85
C GLU A 272 -2.66 1.28 2.54
N PHE A 273 -2.40 1.04 1.25
CA PHE A 273 -1.14 0.41 0.85
C PHE A 273 0.05 1.30 1.21
N SER A 274 1.18 0.68 1.53
CA SER A 274 2.44 1.38 1.80
C SER A 274 3.52 0.90 0.83
N TYR A 275 4.32 1.84 0.32
CA TYR A 275 5.34 1.55 -0.68
C TYR A 275 6.70 2.06 -0.21
N VAL A 276 7.72 1.22 -0.39
CA VAL A 276 9.11 1.52 -0.12
C VAL A 276 9.92 1.32 -1.40
N SER A 277 10.41 2.43 -1.98
CA SER A 277 11.23 2.41 -3.19
C SER A 277 12.60 1.78 -2.97
N ASN A 278 13.19 2.06 -1.80
CA ASN A 278 14.46 1.53 -1.34
C ASN A 278 14.41 1.22 0.16
N THR A 279 14.53 -0.06 0.52
CA THR A 279 14.45 -0.49 1.94
C THR A 279 15.57 0.06 2.81
N LYS A 280 16.70 0.49 2.21
CA LYS A 280 17.78 1.18 2.93
C LYS A 280 17.36 2.54 3.50
N ASP A 281 16.24 3.10 3.05
CA ASP A 281 15.73 4.37 3.53
C ASP A 281 14.89 4.21 4.82
N ILE A 282 14.45 3.00 5.16
CA ILE A 282 13.62 2.70 6.35
C ILE A 282 14.29 3.14 7.66
N PRO A 283 15.58 2.86 7.92
CA PRO A 283 16.24 3.31 9.15
C PRO A 283 16.29 4.84 9.27
N GLU A 284 16.58 5.54 8.15
CA GLU A 284 16.62 7.00 8.15
C GLU A 284 15.20 7.60 8.29
N PHE A 285 14.18 6.95 7.73
CA PHE A 285 12.79 7.29 8.00
C PHE A 285 12.49 7.19 9.51
N TYR A 286 12.81 6.06 10.15
CA TYR A 286 12.61 5.87 11.60
C TYR A 286 13.29 6.97 12.42
N LYS A 287 14.56 7.28 12.11
CA LYS A 287 15.30 8.33 12.81
C LYS A 287 14.65 9.71 12.73
N ASN A 288 13.96 10.00 11.62
CA ASN A 288 13.32 11.29 11.39
C ASN A 288 11.85 11.35 11.85
N SER A 289 11.18 10.21 11.99
CA SER A 289 9.74 10.15 12.32
C SER A 289 9.42 9.59 13.72
N ALA A 290 10.34 8.84 14.33
CA ALA A 290 10.09 8.15 15.58
C ALA A 290 9.98 9.10 16.79
N ILE A 291 8.87 9.01 17.52
CA ILE A 291 8.64 9.75 18.76
C ILE A 291 8.12 8.77 19.83
N PRO A 292 8.90 8.47 20.89
CA PRO A 292 10.30 8.83 21.11
C PRO A 292 11.27 8.06 20.20
N TYR A 293 12.45 8.64 19.96
CA TYR A 293 13.52 8.00 19.22
C TYR A 293 14.31 7.03 20.12
N HIS A 294 14.49 5.79 19.65
CA HIS A 294 15.33 4.80 20.31
C HIS A 294 16.51 4.37 19.44
N LYS A 295 17.73 4.70 19.91
CA LYS A 295 18.98 4.37 19.21
C LYS A 295 19.19 2.87 18.98
N GLY A 296 18.76 2.03 19.92
CA GLY A 296 18.87 0.57 19.80
C GLY A 296 18.06 0.03 18.63
N VAL A 297 16.81 0.47 18.49
CA VAL A 297 15.92 0.12 17.38
C VAL A 297 16.51 0.58 16.05
N TYR A 298 16.96 1.84 15.97
CA TYR A 298 17.61 2.36 14.77
C TYR A 298 18.83 1.53 14.34
N SER A 299 19.71 1.17 15.29
CA SER A 299 20.91 0.38 14.99
C SER A 299 20.56 -1.02 14.49
N ALA A 300 19.52 -1.65 15.05
CA ALA A 300 19.04 -2.95 14.61
C ALA A 300 18.42 -2.87 13.19
N LEU A 301 17.65 -1.81 12.91
CA LEU A 301 17.09 -1.57 11.57
C LEU A 301 18.19 -1.35 10.53
N GLU A 302 19.24 -0.57 10.85
CA GLU A 302 20.40 -0.40 9.97
C GLU A 302 21.09 -1.75 9.71
N GLU A 303 21.32 -2.55 10.75
CA GLU A 303 21.95 -3.86 10.61
C GLU A 303 21.12 -4.82 9.75
N TYR A 304 19.78 -4.72 9.79
CA TYR A 304 18.90 -5.57 9.02
C TYR A 304 18.78 -5.13 7.56
N TYR A 305 18.44 -3.86 7.30
CA TYR A 305 18.12 -3.40 5.95
C TYR A 305 19.35 -3.10 5.09
N ASN A 306 20.51 -2.79 5.69
CA ASN A 306 21.72 -2.46 4.93
C ASN A 306 22.58 -3.68 4.54
N ARG A 307 22.14 -4.91 4.85
CA ARG A 307 22.87 -6.13 4.46
C ARG A 307 22.94 -6.24 2.93
N PRO A 308 24.11 -6.54 2.34
CA PRO A 308 24.23 -6.76 0.90
C PRO A 308 23.34 -7.91 0.40
N GLU A 309 23.12 -8.92 1.24
CA GLU A 309 22.29 -10.09 0.95
C GLU A 309 20.81 -9.88 1.25
N ASN A 310 20.39 -8.65 1.60
CA ASN A 310 19.00 -8.38 1.94
C ASN A 310 18.07 -8.75 0.76
N PRO A 311 17.13 -9.69 0.94
CA PRO A 311 16.24 -10.12 -0.12
C PRO A 311 15.28 -9.03 -0.61
N ALA A 312 15.03 -8.00 0.21
CA ALA A 312 14.08 -6.92 -0.06
C ALA A 312 14.81 -5.59 -0.27
N HIS A 313 14.87 -5.12 -1.52
CA HIS A 313 15.38 -3.79 -1.86
C HIS A 313 14.25 -2.80 -2.18
N SER A 314 13.08 -3.26 -2.60
CA SER A 314 11.85 -2.47 -2.67
C SER A 314 10.66 -3.32 -2.27
N MET A 315 9.61 -2.69 -1.74
CA MET A 315 8.48 -3.38 -1.10
C MET A 315 7.17 -2.64 -1.33
N LEU A 316 6.11 -3.40 -1.55
CA LEU A 316 4.72 -2.98 -1.52
C LEU A 316 4.00 -3.78 -0.44
N SER A 317 3.44 -3.09 0.54
CA SER A 317 2.59 -3.65 1.60
C SER A 317 1.14 -3.29 1.32
N ILE A 318 0.25 -4.28 1.35
CA ILE A 318 -1.17 -4.13 1.06
C ILE A 318 -1.95 -4.66 2.27
N PRO A 319 -2.91 -3.87 2.82
CA PRO A 319 -3.68 -4.31 3.96
C PRO A 319 -4.73 -5.32 3.51
N LEU A 320 -4.90 -6.39 4.29
CA LEU A 320 -5.92 -7.41 4.09
C LEU A 320 -6.89 -7.36 5.28
N TYR A 321 -8.17 -7.21 4.97
CA TYR A 321 -9.19 -6.99 5.97
C TYR A 321 -9.79 -8.29 6.48
N GLU A 322 -9.88 -8.38 7.79
CA GLU A 322 -10.71 -9.35 8.50
C GLU A 322 -12.06 -8.71 8.78
N GLN A 323 -13.13 -9.49 8.61
CA GLN A 323 -14.51 -9.04 8.87
C GLN A 323 -15.13 -9.93 9.94
N TRP A 324 -15.74 -9.31 10.95
CA TRP A 324 -16.53 -10.01 11.97
C TRP A 324 -17.85 -9.29 12.21
N MET A 325 -18.80 -10.03 12.77
CA MET A 325 -20.08 -9.47 13.18
C MET A 325 -19.96 -8.98 14.62
N GLU A 326 -20.13 -7.68 14.81
CA GLU A 326 -20.35 -7.11 16.12
C GLU A 326 -21.85 -7.06 16.40
N GLY A 327 -22.21 -7.23 17.66
CA GLY A 327 -23.59 -7.13 18.12
C GLY A 327 -23.67 -6.35 19.41
N ASP A 328 -24.66 -5.49 19.54
CA ASP A 328 -25.01 -4.89 20.82
C ASP A 328 -25.94 -5.81 21.63
N HIS A 329 -26.09 -5.50 22.93
CA HIS A 329 -27.02 -6.20 23.81
C HIS A 329 -28.50 -5.99 23.43
N GLU A 330 -28.80 -5.10 22.49
CA GLU A 330 -30.15 -4.77 22.01
C GLU A 330 -30.53 -5.58 20.75
N GLY A 331 -29.61 -6.42 20.23
CA GLY A 331 -29.84 -7.28 19.09
C GLY A 331 -29.57 -6.62 17.73
N ASN A 332 -28.96 -5.43 17.71
CA ASN A 332 -28.44 -4.85 16.47
C ASN A 332 -27.07 -5.48 16.18
N SER A 333 -26.85 -5.88 14.94
CA SER A 333 -25.56 -6.39 14.48
C SER A 333 -25.08 -5.60 13.27
N TRP A 334 -23.78 -5.31 13.25
CA TRP A 334 -23.09 -4.68 12.13
C TRP A 334 -21.81 -5.44 11.80
N VAL A 335 -21.38 -5.32 10.54
CA VAL A 335 -20.09 -5.87 10.09
C VAL A 335 -19.01 -4.87 10.47
N SER A 336 -18.11 -5.28 11.35
CA SER A 336 -16.88 -4.56 11.65
C SER A 336 -15.74 -5.15 10.82
N SER A 337 -14.80 -4.30 10.44
CA SER A 337 -13.62 -4.72 9.68
C SER A 337 -12.38 -3.98 10.15
N ARG A 338 -11.27 -4.71 10.28
CA ARG A 338 -9.94 -4.16 10.54
C ARG A 338 -8.90 -4.93 9.74
N VAL A 339 -7.67 -4.43 9.74
CA VAL A 339 -6.57 -5.07 9.04
C VAL A 339 -6.10 -6.28 9.87
N GLY A 340 -6.51 -7.49 9.50
CA GLY A 340 -6.07 -8.72 10.18
C GLY A 340 -4.73 -9.25 9.66
N TRP A 341 -4.39 -8.93 8.41
CA TRP A 341 -3.14 -9.36 7.78
C TRP A 341 -2.56 -8.28 6.87
N VAL A 342 -1.27 -8.40 6.57
CA VAL A 342 -0.59 -7.57 5.56
C VAL A 342 0.06 -8.47 4.53
N LEU A 343 -0.28 -8.26 3.26
CA LEU A 343 0.43 -8.81 2.12
C LEU A 343 1.64 -7.94 1.82
N ASN A 344 2.84 -8.50 1.89
CA ASN A 344 4.05 -7.84 1.38
C ASN A 344 4.49 -8.50 0.08
N ILE A 345 4.71 -7.70 -0.95
CA ILE A 345 5.38 -8.09 -2.19
C ILE A 345 6.68 -7.29 -2.27
N TYR A 346 7.80 -7.97 -2.45
CA TYR A 346 9.11 -7.32 -2.48
C TYR A 346 10.06 -8.02 -3.44
N ARG A 347 11.12 -7.31 -3.83
CA ARG A 347 12.14 -7.84 -4.74
C ARG A 347 13.53 -7.34 -4.40
N ASN A 348 14.55 -8.05 -4.86
CA ASN A 348 15.97 -7.71 -4.67
C ASN A 348 16.48 -6.59 -5.60
N GLN A 349 15.59 -5.75 -6.13
CA GLN A 349 15.91 -4.55 -6.93
C GLN A 349 15.05 -3.39 -6.44
N SER A 350 15.63 -2.19 -6.37
CA SER A 350 14.89 -0.97 -6.01
C SER A 350 13.83 -0.58 -7.06
N CYS A 351 12.93 0.33 -6.68
CA CYS A 351 11.97 0.99 -7.57
C CYS A 351 11.00 0.04 -8.31
N MET A 352 10.46 -0.98 -7.62
CA MET A 352 9.36 -1.82 -8.13
C MET A 352 8.16 -0.97 -8.55
N LEU A 353 7.44 -1.38 -9.60
CA LEU A 353 6.25 -0.69 -10.11
C LEU A 353 6.52 0.78 -10.46
N TYR A 354 7.63 1.03 -11.16
CA TYR A 354 8.08 2.36 -11.59
C TYR A 354 8.20 3.35 -10.43
N ASP A 355 8.99 2.99 -9.41
CA ASP A 355 9.20 3.81 -8.22
C ASP A 355 7.90 4.13 -7.46
N GLY A 356 6.96 3.19 -7.48
CA GLY A 356 5.70 3.27 -6.76
C GLY A 356 4.61 4.05 -7.47
N ASP A 357 4.91 4.70 -8.61
CA ASP A 357 3.92 5.43 -9.41
C ASP A 357 2.75 4.54 -9.86
N LYS A 358 2.94 3.20 -9.87
CA LYS A 358 1.93 2.21 -10.28
C LYS A 358 1.30 1.39 -9.15
N CYS A 359 1.70 1.59 -7.90
CA CYS A 359 1.20 0.77 -6.80
C CYS A 359 -0.33 0.84 -6.65
N GLN A 360 -0.92 2.04 -6.74
CA GLN A 360 -2.37 2.20 -6.66
C GLN A 360 -3.11 1.48 -7.81
N ASP A 361 -2.63 1.65 -9.05
CA ASP A 361 -3.22 1.01 -10.22
C ASP A 361 -3.13 -0.52 -10.13
N TYR A 362 -1.98 -1.03 -9.66
CA TYR A 362 -1.78 -2.45 -9.42
C TYR A 362 -2.75 -2.98 -8.34
N CYS A 363 -2.86 -2.29 -7.20
CA CYS A 363 -3.77 -2.70 -6.12
C CYS A 363 -5.23 -2.75 -6.60
N HIS A 364 -5.66 -1.78 -7.41
CA HIS A 364 -7.00 -1.80 -8.01
C HIS A 364 -7.17 -2.95 -9.00
N ALA A 365 -6.20 -3.18 -9.90
CA ALA A 365 -6.27 -4.23 -10.90
C ALA A 365 -6.21 -5.63 -10.29
N ALA A 366 -5.45 -5.82 -9.21
CA ALA A 366 -5.30 -7.08 -8.48
C ALA A 366 -6.35 -7.28 -7.38
N SER A 367 -7.29 -6.35 -7.19
CA SER A 367 -8.28 -6.36 -6.10
C SER A 367 -9.04 -7.68 -5.96
N ALA A 368 -9.39 -8.33 -7.08
CA ALA A 368 -10.07 -9.63 -7.03
C ALA A 368 -9.23 -10.72 -6.36
N PHE A 369 -7.92 -10.78 -6.65
CA PHE A 369 -6.99 -11.72 -5.99
C PHE A 369 -6.79 -11.36 -4.51
N ILE A 370 -6.74 -10.07 -4.18
CA ILE A 370 -6.66 -9.58 -2.79
C ILE A 370 -7.89 -10.04 -1.99
N THR A 371 -9.10 -9.88 -2.53
CA THR A 371 -10.33 -10.36 -1.87
C THR A 371 -10.39 -11.88 -1.74
N ILE A 372 -9.89 -12.63 -2.73
CA ILE A 372 -9.79 -14.09 -2.64
C ILE A 372 -8.81 -14.49 -1.53
N LEU A 373 -7.69 -13.78 -1.42
CA LEU A 373 -6.68 -14.00 -0.39
C LEU A 373 -7.22 -13.72 1.01
N GLU A 374 -7.97 -12.63 1.21
CA GLU A 374 -8.68 -12.34 2.46
C GLU A 374 -9.60 -13.50 2.87
N LYS A 375 -10.40 -14.03 1.94
CA LYS A 375 -11.26 -15.19 2.20
C LYS A 375 -10.49 -16.44 2.60
N LEU A 376 -9.40 -16.74 1.90
CA LEU A 376 -8.55 -17.89 2.23
C LEU A 376 -7.91 -17.73 3.62
N LEU A 377 -7.49 -16.52 3.98
CA LEU A 377 -6.89 -16.24 5.29
C LEU A 377 -7.92 -16.36 6.43
N MET A 378 -9.15 -15.88 6.23
CA MET A 378 -10.23 -16.06 7.20
C MET A 378 -10.52 -17.56 7.44
N LEU A 379 -10.69 -18.33 6.36
CA LEU A 379 -10.87 -19.79 6.44
C LEU A 379 -9.68 -20.45 7.15
N TYR A 380 -8.46 -20.10 6.77
CA TYR A 380 -7.25 -20.64 7.39
C TYR A 380 -7.15 -20.32 8.89
N ASN A 381 -7.52 -19.11 9.30
CA ASN A 381 -7.48 -18.71 10.72
C ASN A 381 -8.49 -19.51 11.55
N ILE A 382 -9.71 -19.74 11.04
CA ILE A 382 -10.72 -20.60 11.69
C ILE A 382 -10.16 -22.01 11.95
N SER A 383 -9.52 -22.62 10.93
CA SER A 383 -8.89 -23.96 11.11
C SER A 383 -7.73 -23.98 12.10
N GLN A 384 -7.00 -22.88 12.28
CA GLN A 384 -5.93 -22.80 13.28
C GLN A 384 -6.51 -22.72 14.69
N GLU A 385 -7.54 -21.92 14.90
CA GLU A 385 -8.23 -21.79 16.20
C GLU A 385 -8.84 -23.13 16.65
N ASP A 386 -9.48 -23.87 15.75
CA ASP A 386 -10.00 -25.21 16.02
C ASP A 386 -8.90 -26.19 16.48
N ARG A 387 -7.70 -26.09 15.88
CA ARG A 387 -6.54 -26.91 16.26
C ARG A 387 -6.04 -26.58 17.65
N GLU A 388 -5.94 -25.30 18.00
CA GLU A 388 -5.48 -24.85 19.32
C GLU A 388 -6.47 -25.24 20.42
N PHE A 389 -7.78 -25.20 20.13
CA PHE A 389 -8.82 -25.71 21.02
C PHE A 389 -8.70 -27.22 21.27
N ILE A 390 -8.46 -28.02 20.22
CA ILE A 390 -8.31 -29.48 20.36
C ILE A 390 -7.00 -29.85 21.07
N GLY A 391 -5.91 -29.12 20.80
CA GLY A 391 -4.60 -29.34 21.43
C GLY A 391 -4.53 -29.01 22.92
N SER A 392 -5.49 -28.23 23.44
CA SER A 392 -5.55 -27.79 24.84
C SER A 392 -6.46 -28.65 25.74
N LEU A 393 -7.17 -29.64 25.18
CA LEU A 393 -7.93 -30.62 25.97
C LEU A 393 -6.97 -31.53 26.77
N PRO A 394 -7.12 -31.65 28.10
CA PRO A 394 -6.26 -32.53 28.89
C PRO A 394 -6.41 -33.98 28.45
N GLN A 395 -5.28 -34.67 28.23
CA GLN A 395 -5.18 -36.12 27.97
C GLN A 395 -5.59 -36.99 29.17
N THR A 396 -6.56 -36.58 29.97
CA THR A 396 -7.09 -37.39 31.08
C THR A 396 -8.47 -37.88 30.72
N LEU A 397 -8.54 -38.94 29.93
CA LEU A 397 -9.66 -39.91 29.86
C LEU A 397 -9.24 -41.08 28.95
N SER A 398 -8.10 -41.70 29.26
CA SER A 398 -7.69 -42.99 28.68
C SER A 398 -6.91 -43.82 29.71
N ASP A 399 -7.44 -43.91 30.93
CA ASP A 399 -7.08 -44.99 31.85
C ASP A 399 -8.33 -45.34 32.65
N GLY A 400 -9.17 -46.14 32.02
CA GLY A 400 -10.41 -46.68 32.56
C GLY A 400 -10.69 -48.06 31.98
N THR A 401 -9.65 -48.84 31.69
CA THR A 401 -9.79 -50.28 31.47
C THR A 401 -9.95 -50.97 32.82
N GLU A 402 -11.20 -51.35 33.09
CA GLU A 402 -11.63 -52.59 33.71
C GLU A 402 -10.50 -53.47 34.28
N ASN A 403 -10.45 -53.57 35.61
CA ASN A 403 -10.05 -54.81 36.25
C ASN A 403 -11.30 -55.41 36.90
N ILE A 404 -11.91 -56.33 36.15
CA ILE A 404 -12.67 -57.44 36.71
C ILE A 404 -11.63 -58.47 37.12
N ASP A 405 -11.45 -58.66 38.43
CA ASP A 405 -11.31 -59.95 39.11
C ASP A 405 -11.45 -59.77 40.63
#